data_AF-A0A529HSD4-F1
#
_entry.id   AF-A0A529HSD4-F1
#
_cell.length_a   1.000
_cell.length_b   1.000
_cell.length_c   1.000
_cell.angle_alpha   90.00
_cell.angle_beta   90.00
_cell.angle_gamma   90.00
#
_symmetry.space_group_name_H-M   'P 1'
#
loop_
_entity.id
_entity.type
_entity.pdbx_description
1 polymer ?
#
loop_
_entity_poly.entity_id
_entity_poly.type
_entity_poly.pdbx_seq_one_letter_code
_entity_poly.pdbx_strand_id
1 'polypeptide(L)' 'MPSPAGISGNDAVSRAIKTVLASLEDSKAENIVSIDIQGKSSLGDYMVVASGRSHRHVSAVADHLL' A
#
# COMPACT_ATOMS: atom_id res chain seq x y z
N MET A 1 25.97 -24.53 5.84
CA MET A 1 24.52 -24.35 6.05
C MET A 1 24.33 -23.00 6.71
N PRO A 2 23.65 -22.00 6.11
CA PRO A 2 23.34 -20.75 6.79
C PRO A 2 21.97 -20.84 7.47
N SER A 3 21.91 -20.16 8.62
CA SER A 3 20.86 -20.12 9.63
C SER A 3 19.54 -19.48 9.13
N PRO A 4 18.35 -19.94 9.56
CA PRO A 4 17.04 -19.34 9.26
C PRO A 4 16.73 -18.15 10.19
N ALA A 5 17.69 -17.27 10.42
CA ALA A 5 17.53 -16.06 11.24
C ALA A 5 17.32 -14.85 10.33
N GLY A 6 16.13 -14.74 9.74
CA GLY A 6 15.81 -13.68 8.79
C GLY A 6 14.36 -13.66 8.33
N ILE A 7 13.41 -13.82 9.25
CA ILE A 7 12.00 -13.43 9.00
C ILE A 7 11.83 -11.96 9.44
N SER A 8 12.63 -11.04 8.91
CA SER A 8 12.27 -10.15 7.79
C SER A 8 11.00 -9.33 8.09
N GLY A 9 11.15 -8.27 8.90
CA GLY A 9 10.08 -7.27 9.08
C GLY A 9 9.60 -6.62 7.77
N ASN A 10 10.38 -6.77 6.68
CA ASN A 10 10.07 -6.24 5.36
C ASN A 10 8.94 -7.00 4.64
N ASP A 11 8.74 -8.30 4.92
CA ASP A 11 7.68 -9.06 4.24
C ASP A 11 6.29 -8.81 4.82
N ALA A 12 6.18 -8.35 6.07
CA ALA A 12 4.91 -7.86 6.60
C ALA A 12 4.47 -6.56 5.90
N VAL A 13 5.40 -5.62 5.72
CA VAL A 13 5.16 -4.34 5.02
C VAL A 13 4.86 -4.59 3.54
N SER A 14 5.64 -5.47 2.89
CA SER A 14 5.41 -5.86 1.49
C SER A 14 4.05 -6.53 1.28
N ARG A 15 3.56 -7.31 2.25
CA ARG A 15 2.22 -7.91 2.20
C ARG A 15 1.14 -6.85 2.37
N ALA A 16 1.28 -5.94 3.33
CA ALA A 16 0.32 -4.86 3.54
C ALA A 16 0.15 -3.99 2.27
N ILE A 17 1.25 -3.58 1.65
CA ILE A 17 1.20 -2.77 0.42
C ILE A 17 0.56 -3.56 -0.72
N LYS A 18 0.86 -4.85 -0.86
CA LYS A 18 0.21 -5.70 -1.88
C LYS A 18 -1.30 -5.80 -1.66
N THR A 19 -1.77 -5.93 -0.42
CA THR A 19 -3.21 -5.95 -0.12
C THR A 19 -3.87 -4.62 -0.45
N VAL A 20 -3.20 -3.51 -0.10
CA VAL A 20 -3.69 -2.15 -0.42
C VAL A 20 -3.75 -1.94 -1.94
N LEU A 21 -2.69 -2.31 -2.68
CA LEU A 21 -2.67 -2.23 -4.14
C LEU A 21 -3.78 -3.10 -4.78
N ALA A 22 -3.95 -4.33 -4.31
CA ALA A 22 -5.01 -5.22 -4.80
C ALA A 22 -6.41 -4.64 -4.54
N SER A 23 -6.64 -4.03 -3.38
CA SER A 23 -7.91 -3.40 -3.02
C SER A 23 -8.19 -2.14 -3.86
N LEU A 24 -7.14 -1.34 -4.14
CA LEU A 24 -7.20 -0.19 -5.03
C LEU A 24 -7.48 -0.61 -6.48
N GLU A 25 -6.88 -1.71 -6.94
CA GLU A 25 -7.14 -2.29 -8.26
C GLU A 25 -8.57 -2.85 -8.38
N ASP A 26 -9.06 -3.58 -7.38
CA ASP A 26 -10.42 -4.12 -7.35
C ASP A 26 -11.47 -3.00 -7.40
N SER A 27 -11.19 -1.92 -6.66
CA SER A 27 -12.01 -0.70 -6.69
C SER A 27 -11.88 0.12 -7.97
N LYS A 28 -10.99 -0.26 -8.91
CA LYS A 28 -10.69 0.46 -10.16
C LYS A 28 -10.21 1.89 -9.94
N ALA A 29 -9.39 2.12 -8.90
CA ALA A 29 -8.72 3.38 -8.70
C ALA A 29 -7.73 3.68 -9.85
N GLU A 30 -7.61 4.94 -10.22
CA GLU A 30 -6.70 5.41 -11.26
C GLU A 30 -5.42 5.99 -10.64
N ASN A 31 -4.33 5.98 -11.40
CA ASN A 31 -3.07 6.62 -11.02
C ASN A 31 -2.55 6.19 -9.62
N ILE A 32 -2.46 4.88 -9.41
CA ILE A 32 -1.94 4.28 -8.18
C ILE A 32 -0.41 4.38 -8.21
N VAL A 33 0.15 5.13 -7.27
CA VAL A 33 1.59 5.37 -7.14
C VAL A 33 2.01 5.01 -5.72
N SER A 34 2.92 4.03 -5.59
CA SER A 34 3.57 3.71 -4.33
C SER A 34 4.90 4.45 -4.21
N ILE A 35 5.06 5.22 -3.15
CA ILE A 35 6.24 6.00 -2.83
C ILE A 35 6.89 5.41 -1.60
N ASP A 36 8.14 4.96 -1.75
CA ASP A 36 8.98 4.56 -0.63
C ASP A 36 9.53 5.81 0.08
N ILE A 37 9.02 6.03 1.29
CA ILE A 37 9.39 7.13 2.17
C ILE A 37 10.24 6.65 3.35
N GLN A 38 10.63 5.37 3.36
CA GLN A 38 11.47 4.78 4.39
C GLN A 38 12.79 5.53 4.46
N GLY A 39 13.10 6.10 5.63
CA GLY A 39 14.30 6.90 5.86
C GLY A 39 14.27 8.34 5.31
N LYS A 40 13.21 8.77 4.62
CA LYS A 40 13.00 10.17 4.21
C LYS A 40 12.05 10.92 5.15
N SER A 41 11.15 10.20 5.81
CA SER A 41 10.18 10.76 6.76
C SER A 41 9.88 9.74 7.86
N SER A 42 9.65 10.22 9.09
CA SER A 42 9.21 9.39 10.21
C SER A 42 7.71 9.10 10.21
N LEU A 43 6.97 9.58 9.18
CA LEU A 43 5.53 9.35 9.02
C LEU A 43 5.19 7.89 8.71
N GLY A 44 6.11 7.15 8.08
CA GLY A 44 5.91 5.74 7.75
C GLY A 44 6.98 5.22 6.78
N ASP A 45 6.89 3.94 6.46
CA ASP A 45 7.80 3.29 5.52
C ASP A 45 7.36 3.49 4.05
N TYR A 46 6.06 3.43 3.78
CA TYR A 46 5.51 3.55 2.43
C TYR A 46 4.26 4.43 2.40
N MET A 47 4.14 5.23 1.34
CA MET A 47 2.98 6.06 1.05
C MET A 47 2.38 5.64 -0.28
N VAL A 48 1.08 5.39 -0.33
CA VAL A 48 0.37 5.05 -1.57
C VAL A 48 -0.59 6.18 -1.91
N VAL A 49 -0.49 6.70 -3.13
CA VAL A 49 -1.37 7.74 -3.66
C VAL A 49 -2.21 7.11 -4.77
N ALA A 50 -3.52 7.26 -4.70
CA ALA A 50 -4.44 6.81 -5.74
C ALA A 50 -5.48 7.89 -6.01
N SER A 51 -5.95 7.95 -7.25
CA SER A 51 -6.96 8.89 -7.72
C SER A 51 -8.27 8.17 -8.01
N GLY A 52 -9.38 8.74 -7.56
CA GLY A 52 -10.71 8.25 -7.92
C GLY A 52 -11.34 9.12 -9.00
N ARG A 53 -12.17 8.50 -9.83
CA ARG A 53 -12.89 9.18 -10.94
C ARG A 53 -13.98 10.15 -10.48
N SER A 54 -14.44 10.04 -9.24
CA SER A 54 -15.45 10.94 -8.65
C SER A 54 -15.34 10.93 -7.13
N HIS A 55 -15.87 11.94 -6.45
CA HIS A 55 -15.85 12.00 -4.98
C HIS A 55 -16.50 10.77 -4.34
N ARG A 56 -17.63 10.30 -4.89
CA ARG A 56 -18.29 9.06 -4.42
C ARG A 56 -17.41 7.83 -4.64
N HIS A 57 -16.68 7.78 -5.76
CA HIS A 57 -15.76 6.70 -6.04
C HIS A 57 -14.57 6.71 -5.07
N VAL A 58 -13.98 7.88 -4.78
CA VAL A 58 -12.92 8.02 -3.77
C VAL A 58 -13.41 7.54 -2.40
N SER A 59 -14.60 7.97 -1.95
CA SER A 59 -15.16 7.50 -0.68
C SER A 59 -15.40 5.99 -0.67
N ALA A 60 -15.94 5.42 -1.76
CA ALA A 60 -16.17 3.98 -1.85
C ALA A 60 -14.85 3.18 -1.82
N VAL A 61 -13.81 3.65 -2.50
CA VAL A 61 -12.47 3.06 -2.47
C VAL A 61 -11.91 3.12 -1.05
N ALA A 62 -12.03 4.27 -0.37
CA ALA A 62 -11.57 4.44 1.00
C ALA A 62 -12.29 3.49 1.99
N ASP A 63 -13.61 3.30 1.81
CA ASP A 63 -14.40 2.37 2.62
C ASP A 63 -14.11 0.89 2.29
N HIS A 64 -13.68 0.58 1.07
CA HIS A 64 -13.32 -0.78 0.64
C HIS A 64 -11.88 -1.18 0.95
N LEU A 65 -11.05 -0.27 1.47
CA LEU A 65 -9.69 -0.60 1.91
C LEU A 65 -9.74 -1.44 3.20
N LEU A 66 -9.05 -2.59 3.18
CA LEU A 66 -8.91 -3.55 4.29
C LEU A 66 -7.48 -3.56 4.85
#